data_AF-A0A3D0C5B6-F1
#
_entry.id   AF-A0A3D0C5B6-F1
#
_cell.length_a   1.000
_cell.length_b   1.000
_cell.length_c   1.000
_cell.angle_alpha   90.00
_cell.angle_beta   90.00
_cell.angle_gamma   90.00
#
_symmetry.space_group_name_H-M   'P 1'
#
loop_
_entity.id
_entity.type
_entity.pdbx_description
1 polymer ?
#
loop_
_entity_poly.entity_id
_entity_poly.type
_entity_poly.pdbx_seq_one_letter_code
_entity_poly.pdbx_strand_id
1 'polypeptide(L)'
;MRIILNLLIVLLLNGCVSTSKDNKLPQVVSDYFDTYAKREDFNKFMTYYADNAQFEDIIYGNSFNSKVEISNFLEWNKGEFKILNGNKALTVTRHTFGVNTAITEGFFHTFSYDGQKLGPWLFVITQEFDSNNKIIRQTDWINYTPRVDFLGGKNMNDELVKK
;
A
#
# COMPACT_ATOMS: atom_id res chain seq x y z
N MET A 1 4.98 -7.99 -61.48
CA MET A 1 5.28 -8.90 -60.34
C MET A 1 6.26 -8.32 -59.32
N ARG A 2 7.45 -7.82 -59.71
CA ARG A 2 8.45 -7.26 -58.77
C ARG A 2 7.95 -6.07 -57.93
N ILE A 3 7.17 -5.16 -58.52
CA ILE A 3 6.68 -3.95 -57.84
C ILE A 3 5.61 -4.29 -56.78
N ILE A 4 4.74 -5.27 -57.07
CA ILE A 4 3.69 -5.71 -56.15
C ILE A 4 4.29 -6.40 -54.92
N LEU A 5 5.36 -7.18 -55.11
CA LEU A 5 6.08 -7.85 -54.03
C LEU A 5 6.76 -6.83 -53.08
N ASN A 6 7.32 -5.76 -53.64
CA ASN A 6 7.94 -4.69 -52.85
C ASN A 6 6.89 -3.89 -52.04
N LEU A 7 5.69 -3.68 -52.58
CA LEU A 7 4.60 -3.03 -51.82
C LEU A 7 4.12 -3.89 -50.64
N LEU A 8 4.09 -5.22 -50.80
CA LEU A 8 3.65 -6.15 -49.75
C LEU A 8 4.65 -6.18 -48.57
N ILE A 9 5.95 -6.04 -48.85
CA ILE A 9 7.01 -6.03 -47.84
C ILE A 9 6.96 -4.75 -46.98
N VAL A 10 6.60 -3.60 -47.56
CA VAL A 10 6.48 -2.33 -46.82
C VAL A 10 5.26 -2.32 -45.89
N LEU A 11 4.18 -3.03 -46.24
CA LEU A 11 3.00 -3.18 -45.38
C LEU A 11 3.25 -4.09 -44.16
N LEU A 12 4.14 -5.08 -44.28
CA LEU A 12 4.49 -5.99 -43.18
C LEU A 12 5.43 -5.34 -42.13
N LEU A 13 6.10 -4.24 -42.46
CA LEU A 13 7.03 -3.54 -41.56
C LEU A 13 6.37 -2.51 -40.63
N ASN A 14 5.06 -2.25 -40.78
CA ASN A 14 4.31 -1.33 -39.91
C ASN A 14 3.56 -2.05 -38.75
N GLY A 15 3.84 -3.34 -38.53
CA GLY A 15 3.06 -4.22 -37.66
C GLY A 15 3.45 -4.30 -36.18
N CYS A 16 4.26 -3.39 -35.64
CA CYS A 16 4.57 -3.39 -34.20
C CYS A 16 4.55 -1.97 -33.62
N VAL A 17 3.34 -1.42 -33.47
CA VAL A 17 3.12 -0.47 -32.38
C VAL A 17 3.06 -1.31 -31.11
N SER A 18 4.15 -1.27 -30.33
CA SER A 18 4.12 -1.76 -28.95
C SER A 18 3.05 -0.99 -28.21
N THR A 19 1.88 -1.59 -28.04
CA THR A 19 0.88 -1.11 -27.07
C THR A 19 1.46 -1.39 -25.68
N SER A 20 2.46 -0.62 -25.25
CA SER A 20 2.82 -0.62 -23.83
C SER A 20 1.60 -0.09 -23.12
N LYS A 21 0.80 -0.98 -22.52
CA LYS A 21 -0.19 -0.57 -21.53
C LYS A 21 0.60 0.20 -20.49
N ASP A 22 0.33 1.49 -20.34
CA ASP A 22 0.92 2.29 -19.28
C ASP A 22 0.65 1.58 -17.96
N ASN A 23 1.71 1.06 -17.34
CA ASN A 23 1.60 0.40 -16.05
C ASN A 23 1.36 1.48 -14.99
N LYS A 24 0.08 1.69 -14.65
CA LYS A 24 -0.34 2.69 -13.66
C LYS A 24 -0.11 2.22 -12.22
N LEU A 25 0.24 0.96 -12.00
CA LEU A 25 0.36 0.39 -10.65
C LEU A 25 1.33 1.17 -9.75
N PRO A 26 2.56 1.55 -10.17
CA PRO A 26 3.47 2.31 -9.32
C PRO A 26 2.89 3.65 -8.86
N GLN A 27 2.19 4.36 -9.75
CA GLN A 27 1.55 5.63 -9.41
C GLN A 27 0.40 5.42 -8.42
N VAL A 28 -0.46 4.43 -8.66
CA VAL A 28 -1.59 4.12 -7.76
C VAL A 28 -1.10 3.75 -6.36
N VAL A 29 -0.04 2.95 -6.26
CA VAL A 29 0.57 2.58 -4.98
C VAL A 29 1.17 3.80 -4.28
N SER A 30 1.89 4.67 -4.99
CA SER A 30 2.40 5.92 -4.43
C SER A 30 1.27 6.80 -3.91
N ASP A 31 0.20 6.98 -4.68
CA ASP A 31 -0.95 7.81 -4.32
C ASP A 31 -1.70 7.26 -3.10
N TYR A 32 -1.83 5.92 -3.01
CA TYR A 32 -2.39 5.24 -1.84
C TYR A 32 -1.58 5.57 -0.59
N PHE A 33 -0.26 5.39 -0.62
CA PHE A 33 0.59 5.63 0.54
C PHE A 33 0.72 7.11 0.89
N ASP A 34 0.68 8.02 -0.08
CA ASP A 34 0.63 9.47 0.18
C ASP A 34 -0.68 9.87 0.86
N THR A 35 -1.80 9.30 0.42
CA THR A 35 -3.10 9.51 1.08
C THR A 35 -3.09 8.94 2.49
N TYR A 36 -2.55 7.73 2.67
CA TYR A 36 -2.47 7.07 3.97
C TYR A 36 -1.49 7.76 4.93
N ALA A 37 -0.40 8.32 4.42
CA ALA A 37 0.56 9.07 5.23
C ALA A 37 -0.03 10.38 5.74
N LYS A 38 -0.89 11.06 4.97
CA LYS A 38 -1.54 12.30 5.41
C LYS A 38 -2.70 12.02 6.39
N ARG A 39 -3.46 10.94 6.17
CA ARG A 39 -4.69 10.62 6.93
C ARG A 39 -5.75 11.73 6.93
N GLU A 40 -5.77 12.57 5.89
CA GLU A 40 -6.68 13.71 5.78
C GLU A 40 -8.00 13.36 5.06
N ASP A 41 -8.00 12.35 4.20
CA ASP A 41 -9.17 11.98 3.38
C ASP A 41 -9.38 10.47 3.39
N PHE A 42 -10.15 10.00 4.38
CA PHE A 42 -10.47 8.59 4.55
C PHE A 42 -11.34 8.04 3.41
N ASN A 43 -12.25 8.87 2.87
CA ASN A 43 -13.10 8.45 1.76
C ASN A 43 -12.26 8.18 0.51
N LYS A 44 -11.31 9.07 0.18
CA LYS A 44 -10.33 8.84 -0.89
C LYS A 44 -9.50 7.59 -0.62
N PHE A 45 -9.02 7.40 0.60
CA PHE A 45 -8.26 6.21 0.99
C PHE A 45 -9.04 4.91 0.72
N MET A 46 -10.33 4.89 1.04
CA MET A 46 -11.15 3.72 0.75
C MET A 46 -11.47 3.53 -0.74
N THR A 47 -11.27 4.55 -1.60
CA THR A 47 -11.44 4.35 -3.06
C THR A 47 -10.42 3.39 -3.66
N TYR A 48 -9.25 3.17 -3.04
CA TYR A 48 -8.23 2.28 -3.58
C TYR A 48 -8.60 0.79 -3.46
N TYR A 49 -9.54 0.42 -2.59
CA TYR A 49 -9.98 -0.96 -2.40
C TYR A 49 -11.13 -1.34 -3.34
N ALA A 50 -11.08 -2.57 -3.86
CA ALA A 50 -12.22 -3.23 -4.50
C ALA A 50 -13.29 -3.59 -3.46
N ASP A 51 -14.54 -3.74 -3.88
CA ASP A 51 -15.64 -3.98 -2.93
C ASP A 51 -15.53 -5.33 -2.21
N ASN A 52 -14.98 -6.34 -2.88
CA ASN A 52 -14.70 -7.68 -2.36
C ASN A 52 -13.25 -7.86 -1.87
N ALA A 53 -12.57 -6.77 -1.53
CA ALA A 53 -11.18 -6.85 -1.06
C ALA A 53 -11.06 -7.65 0.24
N GLN A 54 -9.94 -8.34 0.38
CA GLN A 54 -9.53 -9.07 1.58
C GLN A 54 -8.40 -8.34 2.30
N PHE A 55 -8.38 -8.41 3.62
CA PHE A 55 -7.36 -7.79 4.44
C PHE A 55 -6.95 -8.70 5.59
N GLU A 56 -5.66 -8.75 5.87
CA GLU A 56 -5.09 -9.46 7.01
C GLU A 56 -4.09 -8.58 7.75
N ASP A 57 -4.28 -8.43 9.06
CA ASP A 57 -3.23 -7.95 9.97
C ASP A 57 -2.67 -9.17 10.70
N ILE A 58 -1.47 -9.58 10.32
CA ILE A 58 -0.92 -10.86 10.75
C ILE A 58 -0.57 -10.85 12.23
N ILE A 59 -0.08 -9.74 12.76
CA ILE A 59 0.44 -9.69 14.12
C ILE A 59 -0.70 -9.60 15.14
N TYR A 60 -1.77 -8.88 14.83
CA TYR A 60 -2.98 -8.88 15.67
C TYR A 60 -3.98 -10.00 15.32
N GLY A 61 -3.76 -10.73 14.23
CA GLY A 61 -4.61 -11.86 13.82
C GLY A 61 -5.99 -11.44 13.29
N ASN A 62 -6.12 -10.22 12.77
CA ASN A 62 -7.37 -9.74 12.18
C ASN A 62 -7.47 -10.20 10.72
N SER A 63 -8.67 -10.57 10.29
CA SER A 63 -8.98 -10.94 8.91
C SER A 63 -10.35 -10.42 8.50
N PHE A 64 -10.43 -9.78 7.34
CA PHE A 64 -11.65 -9.16 6.79
C PHE A 64 -11.83 -9.54 5.33
N ASN A 65 -13.08 -9.71 4.91
CA ASN A 65 -13.43 -10.25 3.58
C ASN A 65 -14.28 -9.29 2.74
N SER A 66 -14.41 -8.03 3.17
CA SER A 66 -15.13 -7.01 2.43
C SER A 66 -14.54 -5.62 2.67
N LYS A 67 -14.73 -4.73 1.69
CA LYS A 67 -14.37 -3.31 1.82
C LYS A 67 -15.03 -2.62 3.02
N VAL A 68 -16.23 -3.04 3.39
CA VAL A 68 -16.97 -2.48 4.54
C VAL A 68 -16.27 -2.84 5.85
N GLU A 69 -15.89 -4.10 6.03
CA GLU A 69 -15.15 -4.54 7.22
C GLU A 69 -13.77 -3.88 7.29
N ILE A 70 -13.05 -3.83 6.15
CA ILE A 70 -11.76 -3.14 6.03
C ILE A 70 -11.89 -1.66 6.38
N SER A 71 -12.89 -0.99 5.83
CA SER A 71 -13.19 0.41 6.14
C SER A 71 -13.39 0.57 7.64
N ASN A 72 -14.19 -0.30 8.26
CA ASN A 72 -14.48 -0.18 9.68
C ASN A 72 -13.24 -0.35 10.57
N PHE A 73 -12.30 -1.20 10.18
CA PHE A 73 -11.04 -1.44 10.88
C PHE A 73 -10.04 -0.29 10.70
N LEU A 74 -9.90 0.24 9.47
CA LEU A 74 -8.90 1.28 9.15
C LEU A 74 -9.36 2.71 9.44
N GLU A 75 -10.62 2.92 9.84
CA GLU A 75 -11.23 4.24 10.04
C GLU A 75 -10.61 5.01 11.21
N TRP A 76 -9.48 5.67 10.93
CA TRP A 76 -8.74 6.48 11.91
C TRP A 76 -9.53 7.67 12.45
N ASN A 77 -10.66 8.04 11.82
CA ASN A 77 -11.57 9.09 12.27
C ASN A 77 -12.56 8.63 13.35
N LYS A 78 -12.62 7.32 13.67
CA LYS A 78 -13.47 6.80 14.75
C LYS A 78 -12.99 7.21 16.14
N GLY A 79 -11.72 7.57 16.28
CA GLY A 79 -11.12 8.03 17.53
C GLY A 79 -10.30 9.30 17.34
N GLU A 80 -9.62 9.71 18.39
CA GLU A 80 -8.77 10.91 18.41
C GLU A 80 -7.35 10.59 17.93
N PHE A 81 -7.16 10.58 16.61
CA PHE A 81 -5.83 10.40 16.00
C PHE A 81 -5.05 11.73 15.95
N LYS A 82 -3.79 11.70 16.40
CA LYS A 82 -2.88 12.86 16.33
C LYS A 82 -1.44 12.44 16.01
N ILE A 83 -0.86 13.04 14.98
CA ILE A 83 0.59 12.91 14.70
C ILE A 83 1.36 13.69 15.78
N LEU A 84 2.32 13.03 16.44
CA LEU A 84 3.08 13.65 17.52
C LEU A 84 4.37 14.34 17.02
N ASN A 85 4.95 13.85 15.92
CA ASN A 85 6.15 14.41 15.30
C ASN A 85 5.98 14.51 13.78
N GLY A 86 6.17 15.71 13.21
CA GLY A 86 6.06 15.95 11.77
C GLY A 86 4.61 16.09 11.28
N ASN A 87 4.40 15.84 9.98
CA ASN A 87 3.11 16.01 9.30
C ASN A 87 2.64 14.75 8.54
N LYS A 88 3.31 13.62 8.74
CA LYS A 88 2.95 12.34 8.13
C LYS A 88 2.84 11.26 9.20
N ALA A 89 1.84 10.41 9.09
CA ALA A 89 1.62 9.25 9.93
C ALA A 89 2.59 8.10 9.61
N LEU A 90 3.10 8.03 8.37
CA LEU A 90 4.07 7.03 7.95
C LEU A 90 5.04 7.57 6.89
N THR A 91 6.18 6.89 6.77
CA THR A 91 7.15 7.06 5.68
C THR A 91 7.36 5.73 4.98
N VAL A 92 7.21 5.73 3.65
CA VAL A 92 7.64 4.63 2.79
C VAL A 92 9.14 4.76 2.52
N THR A 93 9.85 3.65 2.62
CA THR A 93 11.28 3.56 2.32
C THR A 93 11.57 2.81 1.02
N ARG A 94 10.70 1.88 0.64
CA ARG A 94 10.86 1.09 -0.59
C ARG A 94 9.53 0.55 -1.08
N HIS A 95 9.38 0.52 -2.40
CA HIS A 95 8.40 -0.31 -3.10
C HIS A 95 9.13 -1.36 -3.95
N THR A 96 8.58 -2.57 -4.01
CA THR A 96 8.96 -3.61 -4.97
C THR A 96 7.70 -4.04 -5.72
N PHE A 97 7.74 -4.01 -7.06
CA PHE A 97 6.56 -4.26 -7.89
C PHE A 97 6.67 -5.59 -8.64
N GLY A 98 5.58 -6.35 -8.66
CA GLY A 98 5.32 -7.44 -9.59
C GLY A 98 4.41 -7.01 -10.74
N VAL A 99 3.75 -7.97 -11.39
CA VAL A 99 2.82 -7.68 -12.50
C VAL A 99 1.56 -6.95 -11.99
N ASN A 100 0.95 -7.46 -10.93
CA ASN A 100 -0.24 -6.91 -10.29
C ASN A 100 -0.11 -6.92 -8.77
N THR A 101 1.12 -6.84 -8.26
CA THR A 101 1.43 -6.90 -6.84
C THR A 101 2.42 -5.82 -6.45
N ALA A 102 2.34 -5.37 -5.21
CA ALA A 102 3.31 -4.46 -4.62
C ALA A 102 3.68 -4.90 -3.20
N ILE A 103 4.96 -4.84 -2.88
CA ILE A 103 5.48 -4.98 -1.52
C ILE A 103 6.02 -3.61 -1.12
N THR A 104 5.49 -3.05 -0.04
CA THR A 104 5.89 -1.74 0.46
C THR A 104 6.45 -1.86 1.86
N GLU A 105 7.62 -1.27 2.05
CA GLU A 105 8.33 -1.27 3.32
C GLU A 105 8.48 0.15 3.83
N GLY A 106 8.30 0.32 5.12
CA GLY A 106 8.39 1.64 5.73
C GLY A 106 8.19 1.58 7.22
N PHE A 107 7.79 2.72 7.78
CA PHE A 107 7.44 2.81 9.18
C PHE A 107 6.36 3.84 9.44
N PHE A 108 5.51 3.56 10.43
CA PHE A 108 4.66 4.56 11.05
C PHE A 108 5.51 5.42 11.98
N HIS A 109 5.30 6.74 11.94
CA HIS A 109 5.85 7.66 12.92
C HIS A 109 5.14 7.49 14.26
N THR A 110 5.64 8.15 15.31
CA THR A 110 4.94 8.18 16.59
C THR A 110 3.68 9.02 16.50
N PHE A 111 2.58 8.49 17.00
CA PHE A 111 1.27 9.14 17.02
C PHE A 111 0.54 8.89 18.35
N SER A 112 -0.55 9.60 18.56
CA SER A 112 -1.52 9.34 19.62
C SER A 112 -2.82 8.85 19.01
N TYR A 113 -3.46 7.89 19.64
CA TYR A 113 -4.83 7.46 19.33
C TYR A 113 -5.58 7.30 20.65
N ASP A 114 -6.68 8.04 20.83
CA ASP A 114 -7.47 8.07 22.08
C ASP A 114 -6.61 8.31 23.33
N GLY A 115 -5.65 9.23 23.21
CA GLY A 115 -4.70 9.59 24.27
C GLY A 115 -3.53 8.61 24.48
N GLN A 116 -3.55 7.44 23.84
CA GLN A 116 -2.45 6.47 23.93
C GLN A 116 -1.35 6.80 22.91
N LYS A 117 -0.11 6.94 23.40
CA LYS A 117 1.08 7.09 22.55
C LYS A 117 1.46 5.74 21.93
N LEU A 118 1.50 5.71 20.60
CA LEU A 118 1.76 4.54 19.77
C LEU A 118 2.87 4.84 18.76
N GLY A 119 3.41 3.79 18.15
CA GLY A 119 4.54 3.91 17.23
C GLY A 119 5.88 4.24 17.93
N PRO A 120 6.97 4.41 17.15
CA PRO A 120 7.02 4.12 15.72
C PRO A 120 6.95 2.61 15.45
N TRP A 121 6.44 2.22 14.28
CA TRP A 121 6.27 0.80 13.91
C TRP A 121 6.84 0.53 12.52
N LEU A 122 7.78 -0.40 12.43
CA LEU A 122 8.20 -0.95 11.13
C LEU A 122 7.04 -1.71 10.49
N PHE A 123 6.89 -1.59 9.18
CA PHE A 123 5.91 -2.37 8.44
C PHE A 123 6.47 -2.95 7.14
N VAL A 124 5.91 -4.10 6.78
CA VAL A 124 5.87 -4.62 5.41
C VAL A 124 4.41 -4.83 5.05
N ILE A 125 3.95 -4.15 4.01
CA ILE A 125 2.58 -4.25 3.50
C ILE A 125 2.66 -4.87 2.10
N THR A 126 1.96 -5.97 1.91
CA THR A 126 1.84 -6.64 0.61
C THR A 126 0.44 -6.39 0.06
N GLN A 127 0.35 -6.05 -1.23
CA GLN A 127 -0.91 -5.74 -1.89
C GLN A 127 -1.00 -6.46 -3.23
N GLU A 128 -2.17 -7.00 -3.53
CA GLU A 128 -2.54 -7.55 -4.83
C GLU A 128 -3.67 -6.72 -5.44
N PHE A 129 -3.62 -6.54 -6.76
CA PHE A 129 -4.49 -5.62 -7.47
C PHE A 129 -5.26 -6.30 -8.60
N ASP A 130 -6.49 -5.81 -8.84
CA ASP A 130 -7.29 -6.19 -10.01
C ASP A 130 -6.83 -5.46 -11.29
N SER A 131 -7.53 -5.71 -12.40
CA SER A 131 -7.25 -5.06 -13.69
C SER A 131 -7.50 -3.55 -13.71
N ASN A 132 -8.21 -3.02 -12.71
CA ASN A 132 -8.47 -1.59 -12.51
C ASN A 132 -7.51 -0.93 -11.52
N ASN A 133 -6.47 -1.66 -11.07
CA ASN A 133 -5.55 -1.28 -10.01
C ASN A 133 -6.23 -1.00 -8.66
N LYS A 134 -7.34 -1.68 -8.37
CA LYS A 134 -7.93 -1.71 -7.03
C LYS A 134 -7.32 -2.83 -6.21
N ILE A 135 -7.04 -2.55 -4.94
CA ILE A 135 -6.55 -3.54 -3.99
C ILE A 135 -7.65 -4.60 -3.80
N ILE A 136 -7.32 -5.85 -4.10
CA ILE A 136 -8.18 -7.01 -3.86
C ILE A 136 -7.70 -7.85 -2.67
N ARG A 137 -6.42 -7.73 -2.30
CA ARG A 137 -5.85 -8.35 -1.11
C ARG A 137 -4.78 -7.46 -0.52
N GLN A 138 -4.81 -7.27 0.79
CA GLN A 138 -3.74 -6.61 1.54
C GLN A 138 -3.37 -7.45 2.76
N THR A 139 -2.08 -7.69 2.96
CA THR A 139 -1.57 -8.35 4.17
C THR A 139 -0.51 -7.46 4.81
N ASP A 140 -0.77 -7.07 6.05
CA ASP A 140 0.05 -6.16 6.84
C ASP A 140 0.88 -6.96 7.87
N TRP A 141 2.18 -6.72 7.84
CA TRP A 141 3.15 -7.21 8.84
C TRP A 141 3.72 -6.00 9.57
N ILE A 142 3.15 -5.67 10.71
CA ILE A 142 3.52 -4.47 11.46
C ILE A 142 4.13 -4.87 12.80
N ASN A 143 5.34 -4.38 13.08
CA ASN A 143 6.00 -4.60 14.36
C ASN A 143 5.43 -3.65 15.41
N TYR A 144 4.27 -3.99 15.99
CA TYR A 144 3.55 -3.13 16.93
C TYR A 144 4.29 -2.91 18.26
N THR A 145 4.02 -1.77 18.89
CA THR A 145 4.42 -1.41 20.25
C THR A 145 3.22 -0.79 20.97
N PRO A 146 3.11 -0.97 22.31
CA PRO A 146 4.05 -1.63 23.22
C PRO A 146 4.10 -3.16 23.03
N ARG A 147 5.30 -3.74 23.13
CA ARG A 147 5.55 -5.19 22.89
C ARG A 147 5.22 -6.09 24.07
N VAL A 148 4.37 -5.64 24.99
CA VAL A 148 4.02 -6.38 26.21
C VAL A 148 3.48 -7.80 25.90
N ASP A 149 2.97 -7.98 24.67
CA ASP A 149 2.43 -9.25 24.17
C ASP A 149 3.41 -10.10 23.33
N PHE A 150 4.66 -9.65 23.09
CA PHE A 150 5.65 -10.33 22.24
C PHE A 150 7.01 -10.47 22.96
N LEU A 151 7.15 -11.48 23.84
CA LEU A 151 8.32 -11.60 24.73
C LEU A 151 9.60 -12.11 24.03
N GLY A 152 10.74 -11.44 24.30
CA GLY A 152 12.10 -12.01 24.20
C GLY A 152 13.08 -11.41 23.17
N GLY A 153 12.60 -10.68 22.15
CA GLY A 153 13.46 -10.12 21.08
C GLY A 153 13.86 -8.66 21.28
N LYS A 154 14.94 -8.18 20.63
CA LYS A 154 15.28 -6.75 20.55
C LYS A 154 14.12 -5.95 19.94
N ASN A 155 13.81 -4.77 20.49
CA ASN A 155 12.85 -3.87 19.85
C ASN A 155 13.47 -3.22 18.60
N MET A 156 13.12 -3.73 17.42
CA MET A 156 13.65 -3.21 16.16
C MET A 156 13.12 -1.80 15.82
N ASN A 157 12.04 -1.34 16.46
CA ASN A 157 11.51 0.01 16.25
C ASN A 157 12.39 1.10 16.87
N ASP A 158 13.23 0.78 17.86
CA ASP A 158 14.12 1.76 18.52
C ASP A 158 15.15 2.35 17.54
N GLU A 159 15.45 1.63 16.45
CA GLU A 159 16.34 2.10 15.38
C GLU A 159 15.75 3.26 14.58
N LEU A 160 14.43 3.45 14.63
CA LEU A 160 13.71 4.53 13.95
C LEU A 160 13.76 5.85 14.72
N VAL A 161 13.88 5.81 16.05
CA VAL A 161 13.91 7.02 16.90
C VAL A 161 15.22 7.80 16.72
N LYS A 162 16.26 7.16 16.19
CA LYS A 162 17.60 7.74 15.96
C LYS A 162 17.77 8.34 14.56
N LYS A 163 16.78 8.23 13.68
CA LYS A 163 16.77 8.77 12.32
C LYS A 163 15.87 9.99 12.24
#